data_AF-A0A1J7JX24-F1
#
_entry.id   AF-A0A1J7JX24-F1
#
_cell.length_a   1.000
_cell.length_b   1.000
_cell.length_c   1.000
_cell.angle_alpha   90.00
_cell.angle_beta   90.00
_cell.angle_gamma   90.00
#
_symmetry.space_group_name_H-M   'P 1'
#
loop_
_entity.id
_entity.type
_entity.pdbx_description
1 polymer ?
#
loop_
_entity_poly.entity_id
_entity_poly.type
_entity_poly.pdbx_seq_one_letter_code
_entity_poly.pdbx_strand_id
1 'polypeptide(L)'
;MMSASEIHIKLPPFDHCVPRASYYGCVELPLKSGVTPTQAFDLFHEGLRQLFIQIPWLNGDVHLQGPSTSGWRPGRLETRYTPLSRTDPLPSQLKYNDLATGLDCASLRELGFPPDAFRDDDIMPPTGFFADPKVASGPVFAAQANFLDGGCLLVSVIHHSASDTVGYYHIVRMWAAQCAALQKGGGPPETFVSGSDSHALLHEIRTREAPELSADAIDPETWRLVGLDPKDMRDEQILAYFKLAGTSIHHGHATCRMGTSGDCVLLMLRPFRS
;
A
#
# COMPACT_ATOMS: atom_id res chain seq x y z
N MET A 1 13.41 17.25 -26.20
CA MET A 1 12.39 16.94 -25.17
C MET A 1 13.00 17.29 -23.83
N MET A 2 12.41 18.22 -23.07
CA MET A 2 12.81 18.43 -21.68
C MET A 2 12.33 17.21 -20.89
N SER A 3 13.23 16.46 -20.26
CA SER A 3 12.84 15.41 -19.32
C SER A 3 12.00 16.07 -18.22
N ALA A 4 10.80 15.56 -17.96
CA ALA A 4 10.02 16.03 -16.82
C ALA A 4 10.88 15.91 -15.54
N SER A 5 10.84 16.94 -14.70
CA SER A 5 11.60 16.93 -13.44
C SER A 5 11.02 15.88 -12.51
N GLU A 6 11.89 15.07 -11.92
CA GLU A 6 11.52 14.21 -10.80
C GLU A 6 11.07 15.08 -9.62
N ILE A 7 9.99 14.67 -8.95
CA ILE A 7 9.39 15.32 -7.79
C ILE A 7 9.65 14.44 -6.56
N HIS A 8 10.01 15.08 -5.45
CA HIS A 8 10.40 14.43 -4.20
C HIS A 8 9.41 14.83 -3.09
N ILE A 9 8.74 13.85 -2.50
CA ILE A 9 7.85 14.04 -1.35
C ILE A 9 8.52 13.47 -0.10
N LYS A 10 8.79 14.35 0.87
CA LYS A 10 9.32 13.93 2.18
C LYS A 10 8.20 13.30 2.98
N LEU A 11 8.46 12.10 3.51
CA LEU A 11 7.45 11.40 4.30
C LEU A 11 7.47 11.91 5.76
N PRO A 12 6.31 12.27 6.35
CA PRO A 12 6.20 12.63 7.76
C PRO A 12 6.54 11.46 8.69
N PRO A 13 6.74 11.72 10.00
CA PRO A 13 7.08 10.68 10.97
C PRO A 13 6.09 9.51 11.03
N PHE A 14 4.79 9.77 10.82
CA PHE A 14 3.76 8.72 10.86
C PHE A 14 3.94 7.66 9.76
N ASP A 15 4.44 8.07 8.60
CA ASP A 15 4.68 7.18 7.45
C ASP A 15 5.88 6.23 7.69
N HIS A 16 6.63 6.45 8.77
CA HIS A 16 7.78 5.62 9.17
C HIS A 16 7.41 4.57 10.22
N CYS A 17 6.13 4.34 10.51
CA CYS A 17 5.72 3.28 11.44
C CYS A 17 6.03 1.86 10.91
N VAL A 18 5.96 1.66 9.58
CA VAL A 18 6.22 0.36 8.94
C VAL A 18 7.03 0.50 7.63
N PRO A 19 8.28 1.02 7.69
CA PRO A 19 9.06 1.52 6.55
C PRO A 19 9.51 0.47 5.52
N ARG A 20 9.24 -0.81 5.78
CA ARG A 20 9.70 -1.93 4.95
C ARG A 20 8.57 -2.83 4.47
N ALA A 21 7.33 -2.53 4.85
CA ALA A 21 6.20 -3.36 4.52
C ALA A 21 5.44 -2.82 3.33
N SER A 22 4.92 -3.74 2.55
CA SER A 22 3.93 -3.49 1.53
C SER A 22 2.60 -4.14 1.94
N TYR A 23 1.49 -3.47 1.66
CA TYR A 23 0.16 -4.02 1.86
C TYR A 23 -0.36 -4.56 0.53
N TYR A 24 -0.83 -5.81 0.54
CA TYR A 24 -1.39 -6.50 -0.62
C TYR A 24 -2.89 -6.67 -0.46
N GLY A 25 -3.63 -6.47 -1.54
CA GLY A 25 -5.03 -6.83 -1.64
C GLY A 25 -5.30 -7.59 -2.93
N CYS A 26 -6.17 -8.61 -2.84
CA CYS A 26 -6.61 -9.42 -3.97
C CYS A 26 -8.11 -9.21 -4.18
N VAL A 27 -8.50 -8.93 -5.43
CA VAL A 27 -9.90 -8.80 -5.84
C VAL A 27 -10.17 -9.77 -6.97
N GLU A 28 -11.23 -10.58 -6.83
CA GLU A 28 -11.72 -11.43 -7.90
C GLU A 28 -12.63 -10.63 -8.83
N LEU A 29 -12.35 -10.69 -10.13
CA LEU A 29 -13.04 -9.96 -11.18
C LEU A 29 -13.54 -10.94 -12.25
N PRO A 30 -14.85 -11.29 -12.27
CA PRO A 30 -15.40 -12.09 -13.34
C PRO A 30 -15.33 -11.33 -14.66
N LEU A 31 -14.90 -12.01 -15.72
CA LEU A 31 -14.93 -11.44 -17.05
C LEU A 31 -16.32 -11.61 -17.67
N LYS A 32 -16.79 -10.57 -18.36
CA LYS A 32 -18.04 -10.65 -19.14
C LYS A 32 -17.84 -11.61 -20.31
N SER A 33 -18.92 -12.28 -20.71
CA SER A 33 -18.92 -13.15 -21.89
C SER A 33 -18.37 -12.40 -23.12
N GLY A 34 -17.41 -13.02 -23.82
CA GLY A 34 -16.78 -12.48 -25.01
C GLY A 34 -15.64 -11.48 -24.77
N VAL A 35 -15.33 -11.12 -23.50
CA VAL A 35 -14.15 -10.34 -23.15
C VAL A 35 -12.96 -11.26 -23.00
N THR A 36 -11.87 -10.99 -23.72
CA THR A 36 -10.63 -11.75 -23.60
C THR A 36 -9.76 -11.24 -22.45
N PRO A 37 -8.86 -12.07 -21.89
CA PRO A 37 -7.86 -11.63 -20.91
C PRO A 37 -7.08 -10.38 -21.34
N THR A 38 -6.61 -10.34 -22.58
CA THR A 38 -5.87 -9.19 -23.13
C THR A 38 -6.72 -7.92 -23.14
N GLN A 39 -7.99 -8.00 -23.56
CA GLN A 39 -8.88 -6.83 -23.56
C GLN A 39 -9.13 -6.30 -22.14
N ALA A 40 -9.31 -7.19 -21.17
CA ALA A 40 -9.45 -6.80 -19.77
C ALA A 40 -8.16 -6.18 -19.23
N PHE A 41 -7.01 -6.77 -19.56
CA PHE A 41 -5.70 -6.24 -19.18
C PHE A 41 -5.45 -4.84 -19.73
N ASP A 42 -5.68 -4.62 -21.03
CA ASP A 42 -5.51 -3.32 -21.68
C ASP A 42 -6.37 -2.24 -20.99
N LEU A 43 -7.61 -2.59 -20.60
CA LEU A 43 -8.49 -1.70 -19.86
C LEU A 43 -7.96 -1.40 -18.45
N PHE A 44 -7.47 -2.40 -17.72
CA PHE A 44 -6.86 -2.20 -16.40
C PHE A 44 -5.62 -1.31 -16.51
N HIS A 45 -4.79 -1.53 -17.54
CA HIS A 45 -3.55 -0.82 -17.77
C HIS A 45 -3.80 0.65 -18.11
N GLU A 46 -4.77 0.91 -18.98
CA GLU A 46 -5.18 2.27 -19.31
C GLU A 46 -5.84 2.97 -18.11
N GLY A 47 -6.67 2.26 -17.36
CA GLY A 47 -7.26 2.79 -16.12
C GLY A 47 -6.19 3.16 -15.09
N LEU A 48 -5.12 2.36 -14.99
CA LEU A 48 -3.99 2.63 -14.09
C LEU A 48 -3.22 3.87 -14.55
N ARG A 49 -3.04 4.03 -15.88
CA ARG A 49 -2.45 5.24 -16.44
C ARG A 49 -3.25 6.50 -16.08
N GLN A 50 -4.58 6.46 -16.24
CA GLN A 50 -5.43 7.60 -15.87
C GLN A 50 -5.39 7.86 -14.35
N LEU A 51 -5.32 6.81 -13.53
CA LEU A 51 -5.13 6.95 -12.08
C LEU A 51 -3.81 7.65 -11.76
N PHE A 52 -2.71 7.27 -12.41
CA PHE A 52 -1.40 7.90 -12.19
C PHE A 52 -1.36 9.34 -12.70
N ILE A 53 -2.12 9.69 -13.74
CA ILE A 53 -2.28 11.09 -14.14
C ILE A 53 -3.05 11.86 -13.06
N GLN A 54 -4.07 11.25 -12.46
CA GLN A 54 -4.91 11.87 -11.42
C GLN A 54 -4.20 11.99 -10.07
N ILE A 55 -3.38 11.00 -9.70
CA ILE A 55 -2.61 10.92 -8.45
C ILE A 55 -1.14 10.58 -8.80
N PRO A 56 -0.34 11.59 -9.20
CA PRO A 56 0.99 11.38 -9.78
C PRO A 56 1.99 10.61 -8.91
N TRP A 57 1.92 10.76 -7.59
CA TRP A 57 2.87 10.12 -6.69
C TRP A 57 2.72 8.59 -6.63
N LEU A 58 1.59 8.03 -7.09
CA LEU A 58 1.42 6.57 -7.23
C LEU A 58 2.33 5.95 -8.30
N ASN A 59 2.75 6.75 -9.30
CA ASN A 59 3.73 6.33 -10.30
C ASN A 59 5.18 6.40 -9.78
N GLY A 60 5.35 6.59 -8.47
CA GLY A 60 6.65 6.73 -7.83
C GLY A 60 7.19 5.46 -7.23
N ASP A 61 8.39 5.62 -6.68
CA ASP A 61 9.05 4.66 -5.82
C ASP A 61 9.35 5.28 -4.45
N VAL A 62 9.42 4.45 -3.42
CA VAL A 62 9.88 4.82 -2.09
C VAL A 62 11.39 4.60 -1.99
N HIS A 63 12.11 5.64 -1.58
CA HIS A 63 13.55 5.66 -1.45
C HIS A 63 13.98 6.05 -0.04
N LEU A 64 15.19 5.63 0.35
CA LEU A 64 15.92 6.35 1.38
C LEU A 64 16.35 7.73 0.86
N GLN A 65 16.22 8.73 1.72
CA GLN A 65 16.76 10.06 1.43
C GLN A 65 18.27 10.00 1.27
N GLY A 66 18.77 10.68 0.23
CA GLY A 66 20.20 10.89 0.05
C GLY A 66 20.75 11.86 1.09
N PRO A 67 22.01 11.71 1.55
CA PRO A 67 22.64 12.65 2.49
C PRO A 67 22.66 14.12 2.01
N SER A 68 22.56 14.33 0.70
CA SER A 68 22.48 15.65 0.06
C SER A 68 21.09 16.29 0.11
N THR A 69 20.04 15.55 0.49
CA THR A 69 18.68 16.07 0.57
C THR A 69 18.54 17.05 1.74
N SER A 70 17.95 18.23 1.50
CA SER A 70 17.72 19.21 2.56
C SER A 70 16.85 18.63 3.69
N GLY A 71 17.32 18.71 4.93
CA GLY A 71 16.63 18.13 6.10
C GLY A 71 16.77 16.61 6.22
N TRP A 72 17.79 16.03 5.58
CA TRP A 72 18.16 14.62 5.69
C TRP A 72 18.37 14.18 7.13
N ARG A 73 17.94 12.95 7.43
CA ARG A 73 18.28 12.20 8.64
C ARG A 73 18.50 10.73 8.27
N PRO A 74 19.37 10.00 8.98
CA PRO A 74 19.54 8.56 8.77
C PRO A 74 18.20 7.82 8.83
N GLY A 75 17.94 6.95 7.86
CA GLY A 75 16.74 6.12 7.82
C GLY A 75 15.46 6.83 7.35
N ARG A 76 15.53 8.11 6.96
CA ARG A 76 14.36 8.84 6.45
C ARG A 76 13.98 8.37 5.05
N LEU A 77 12.69 8.17 4.82
CA LEU A 77 12.13 7.81 3.54
C LEU A 77 11.57 9.03 2.79
N GLU A 78 11.54 8.92 1.47
CA GLU A 78 10.88 9.85 0.57
C GLU A 78 10.28 9.12 -0.64
N THR A 79 9.20 9.66 -1.17
CA THR A 79 8.64 9.21 -2.45
C THR A 79 9.26 10.03 -3.57
N ARG A 80 9.75 9.37 -4.62
CA ARG A 80 10.23 10.03 -5.85
C ARG A 80 9.39 9.57 -7.02
N TYR A 81 8.95 10.51 -7.85
CA TYR A 81 8.16 10.18 -9.02
C TYR A 81 8.34 11.19 -10.14
N THR A 82 8.11 10.75 -11.37
CA THR A 82 7.97 11.63 -12.52
C THR A 82 6.49 11.66 -12.94
N PRO A 83 5.84 12.83 -13.02
CA PRO A 83 4.47 12.94 -13.49
C PRO A 83 4.30 12.30 -14.86
N LEU A 84 3.26 11.48 -14.99
CA LEU A 84 2.94 10.80 -16.23
C LEU A 84 1.96 11.64 -17.06
N SER A 85 2.12 11.61 -18.38
CA SER A 85 1.22 12.22 -19.35
C SER A 85 0.48 11.17 -20.18
N ARG A 86 -0.62 11.56 -20.83
CA ARG A 86 -1.42 10.65 -21.67
C ARG A 86 -0.65 10.08 -22.87
N THR A 87 0.42 10.75 -23.29
CA THR A 87 1.26 10.34 -24.41
C THR A 87 2.40 9.43 -24.00
N ASP A 88 2.64 9.27 -22.70
CA ASP A 88 3.69 8.40 -22.19
C ASP A 88 3.31 6.91 -22.33
N PRO A 89 4.33 6.03 -22.36
CA PRO A 89 4.09 4.59 -22.33
C PRO A 89 3.22 4.16 -21.15
N LEU A 90 2.53 3.03 -21.31
CA LEU A 90 1.75 2.45 -20.22
C LEU A 90 2.65 2.11 -19.02
N PRO A 91 2.18 2.31 -17.77
CA PRO A 91 3.01 2.12 -16.58
C PRO A 91 3.54 0.69 -16.44
N SER A 92 4.83 0.50 -16.21
CA SER A 92 5.41 -0.85 -16.06
C SER A 92 4.93 -1.62 -14.82
N GLN A 93 4.26 -0.93 -13.89
CA GLN A 93 3.82 -1.43 -12.58
C GLN A 93 2.64 -2.40 -12.62
N LEU A 94 1.97 -2.59 -13.77
CA LEU A 94 0.95 -3.62 -13.97
C LEU A 94 1.53 -4.80 -14.76
N LYS A 95 1.45 -6.01 -14.20
CA LYS A 95 1.89 -7.25 -14.84
C LYS A 95 0.72 -8.11 -15.31
N TYR A 96 0.85 -8.67 -16.51
CA TYR A 96 -0.04 -9.70 -17.02
C TYR A 96 0.49 -11.06 -16.57
N ASN A 97 -0.38 -11.90 -16.04
CA ASN A 97 -0.06 -13.29 -15.73
C ASN A 97 -1.19 -14.20 -16.21
N ASP A 98 -0.86 -15.21 -17.00
CA ASP A 98 -1.77 -16.31 -17.33
C ASP A 98 -1.53 -17.43 -16.32
N LEU A 99 -2.45 -17.56 -15.37
CA LEU A 99 -2.22 -18.38 -14.18
C LEU A 99 -2.35 -19.86 -14.55
N ALA A 100 -1.23 -20.57 -14.54
CA ALA A 100 -1.19 -22.00 -14.82
C ALA A 100 -1.82 -22.80 -13.66
N THR A 101 -3.15 -22.98 -13.70
CA THR A 101 -3.92 -23.69 -12.68
C THR A 101 -5.04 -24.52 -13.31
N GLY A 102 -5.48 -25.55 -12.59
CA GLY A 102 -6.70 -26.31 -12.92
C GLY A 102 -7.97 -25.75 -12.25
N LEU A 103 -7.85 -24.66 -11.48
CA LEU A 103 -8.97 -23.99 -10.82
C LEU A 103 -9.53 -22.89 -11.71
N ASP A 104 -10.86 -22.78 -11.77
CA ASP A 104 -11.56 -21.66 -12.35
C ASP A 104 -12.12 -20.72 -11.26
N CYS A 105 -12.58 -19.53 -11.66
CA CYS A 105 -13.17 -18.56 -10.73
C CYS A 105 -14.44 -19.09 -10.03
N ALA A 106 -15.18 -20.03 -10.64
CA ALA A 106 -16.37 -20.61 -10.01
C ALA A 106 -15.97 -21.53 -8.85
N SER A 107 -15.02 -22.42 -9.08
CA SER A 107 -14.45 -23.35 -8.11
C SER A 107 -13.82 -22.60 -6.93
N LEU A 108 -13.06 -21.52 -7.19
CA LEU A 108 -12.50 -20.69 -6.11
C LEU A 108 -13.57 -20.08 -5.21
N ARG A 109 -14.70 -19.64 -5.78
CA ARG A 109 -15.83 -19.10 -4.99
C ARG A 109 -16.51 -20.18 -4.16
N GLU A 110 -16.72 -21.37 -4.74
CA GLU A 110 -17.30 -22.51 -4.02
C GLU A 110 -16.43 -22.96 -2.85
N LEU A 111 -15.10 -22.91 -3.01
CA LEU A 111 -14.12 -23.18 -1.96
C LEU A 111 -13.98 -22.03 -0.94
N GLY A 112 -14.61 -20.88 -1.18
CA GLY A 112 -14.55 -19.73 -0.27
C GLY A 112 -13.22 -18.97 -0.27
N PHE A 113 -12.47 -19.01 -1.39
CA PHE A 113 -11.16 -18.37 -1.54
C PHE A 113 -10.13 -18.80 -0.47
N PRO A 114 -9.72 -20.08 -0.46
CA PRO A 114 -8.72 -20.53 0.49
C PRO A 114 -7.40 -19.75 0.32
N PRO A 115 -6.79 -19.24 1.42
CA PRO A 115 -5.61 -18.38 1.33
C PRO A 115 -4.36 -19.10 0.81
N ASP A 116 -4.36 -20.43 0.81
CA ASP A 116 -3.30 -21.32 0.31
C ASP A 116 -3.62 -21.91 -1.08
N ALA A 117 -4.64 -21.40 -1.77
CA ALA A 117 -5.00 -21.85 -3.13
C ALA A 117 -3.86 -21.69 -4.14
N PHE A 118 -2.99 -20.70 -3.92
CA PHE A 118 -1.86 -20.35 -4.78
C PHE A 118 -0.63 -20.05 -3.94
N ARG A 119 0.56 -20.22 -4.51
CA ARG A 119 1.79 -19.72 -3.89
C ARG A 119 1.85 -18.21 -4.09
N ASP A 120 2.40 -17.50 -3.11
CA ASP A 120 2.59 -16.04 -3.21
C ASP A 120 3.33 -15.65 -4.49
N ASP A 121 4.41 -16.36 -4.84
CA ASP A 121 5.22 -16.10 -6.04
C ASP A 121 4.43 -16.22 -7.36
N ASP A 122 3.32 -16.96 -7.37
CA ASP A 122 2.53 -17.21 -8.59
C ASP A 122 1.56 -16.05 -8.85
N ILE A 123 1.08 -15.36 -7.81
CA ILE A 123 0.00 -14.37 -7.91
C ILE A 123 0.41 -12.94 -7.54
N MET A 124 1.52 -12.78 -6.81
CA MET A 124 1.97 -11.47 -6.31
C MET A 124 2.76 -10.71 -7.38
N PRO A 125 2.58 -9.39 -7.49
CA PRO A 125 3.46 -8.54 -8.31
C PRO A 125 4.91 -8.69 -7.85
N PRO A 126 5.91 -8.64 -8.76
CA PRO A 126 7.33 -8.84 -8.46
C PRO A 126 7.95 -7.63 -7.74
N THR A 127 7.47 -7.39 -6.53
CA THR A 127 7.80 -6.25 -5.66
C THR A 127 8.44 -6.69 -4.35
N GLY A 128 8.19 -7.94 -3.94
CA GLY A 128 8.63 -8.51 -2.67
C GLY A 128 7.80 -8.01 -1.48
N PHE A 129 7.48 -8.92 -0.54
CA PHE A 129 6.67 -8.58 0.64
C PHE A 129 7.35 -7.55 1.56
N PHE A 130 8.69 -7.62 1.62
CA PHE A 130 9.53 -6.65 2.30
C PHE A 130 10.36 -5.89 1.29
N ALA A 131 10.06 -4.61 1.10
CA ALA A 131 10.93 -3.69 0.38
C ALA A 131 11.96 -3.15 1.37
N ASP A 132 13.22 -3.61 1.32
CA ASP A 132 14.29 -2.96 2.06
C ASP A 132 14.82 -1.78 1.22
N PRO A 133 14.51 -0.52 1.60
CA PRO A 133 14.90 0.64 0.82
C PRO A 133 16.43 0.87 0.85
N LYS A 134 17.19 0.09 1.63
CA LYS A 134 18.66 0.03 1.55
C LYS A 134 19.18 -0.81 0.39
N VAL A 135 18.40 -1.78 -0.07
CA VAL A 135 18.77 -2.71 -1.16
C VAL A 135 18.30 -2.16 -2.49
N ALA A 136 17.02 -1.81 -2.59
CA ALA A 136 16.41 -1.24 -3.78
C ALA A 136 15.22 -0.37 -3.38
N SER A 137 14.88 0.60 -4.22
CA SER A 137 13.61 1.30 -4.10
C SER A 137 12.45 0.34 -4.40
N GLY A 138 11.31 0.57 -3.76
CA GLY A 138 10.08 -0.21 -3.98
C GLY A 138 9.01 0.68 -4.60
N PRO A 139 8.19 0.15 -5.53
CA PRO A 139 7.12 0.93 -6.12
C PRO A 139 6.14 1.36 -5.05
N VAL A 140 5.66 2.60 -5.17
CA VAL A 140 4.56 3.08 -4.33
C VAL A 140 3.33 2.22 -4.56
N PHE A 141 2.95 1.99 -5.82
CA PHE A 141 1.81 1.16 -6.18
C PHE A 141 2.15 0.26 -7.36
N ALA A 142 1.79 -1.02 -7.26
CA ALA A 142 1.93 -1.99 -8.35
C ALA A 142 0.80 -3.02 -8.33
N ALA A 143 0.65 -3.76 -9.41
CA ALA A 143 -0.38 -4.78 -9.52
C ALA A 143 -0.01 -5.89 -10.51
N GLN A 144 -0.69 -7.02 -10.38
CA GLN A 144 -0.61 -8.17 -11.26
C GLN A 144 -2.03 -8.67 -11.51
N ALA A 145 -2.40 -8.75 -12.78
CA ALA A 145 -3.66 -9.33 -13.22
C ALA A 145 -3.40 -10.81 -13.56
N ASN A 146 -3.90 -11.71 -12.71
CA ASN A 146 -3.75 -13.15 -12.86
C ASN A 146 -5.01 -13.72 -13.51
N PHE A 147 -4.95 -14.03 -14.80
CA PHE A 147 -6.07 -14.57 -15.55
C PHE A 147 -6.17 -16.08 -15.38
N LEU A 148 -7.39 -16.55 -15.24
CA LEU A 148 -7.76 -17.96 -15.11
C LEU A 148 -9.15 -18.14 -15.71
N ASP A 149 -9.62 -19.38 -15.83
CA ASP A 149 -10.91 -19.66 -16.44
C ASP A 149 -12.05 -18.91 -15.72
N GLY A 150 -12.83 -18.17 -16.50
CA GLY A 150 -13.98 -17.38 -16.04
C GLY A 150 -13.67 -16.01 -15.42
N GLY A 151 -12.40 -15.61 -15.25
CA GLY A 151 -12.11 -14.35 -14.59
C GLY A 151 -10.64 -13.95 -14.45
N CYS A 152 -10.40 -13.07 -13.49
CA CYS A 152 -9.09 -12.54 -13.14
C CYS A 152 -8.99 -12.34 -11.62
N LEU A 153 -7.89 -12.76 -11.02
CA LEU A 153 -7.49 -12.33 -9.67
C LEU A 153 -6.55 -11.14 -9.81
N LEU A 154 -7.07 -9.95 -9.50
CA LEU A 154 -6.29 -8.73 -9.51
C LEU A 154 -5.63 -8.54 -8.14
N VAL A 155 -4.33 -8.78 -8.08
CA VAL A 155 -3.52 -8.54 -6.88
C VAL A 155 -2.85 -7.19 -7.04
N SER A 156 -3.08 -6.29 -6.09
CA SER A 156 -2.44 -4.98 -6.07
C SER A 156 -1.74 -4.75 -4.74
N VAL A 157 -0.71 -3.92 -4.78
CA VAL A 157 0.17 -3.67 -3.65
C VAL A 157 0.43 -2.17 -3.53
N ILE A 158 0.49 -1.70 -2.28
CA ILE A 158 0.95 -0.35 -1.95
C ILE A 158 2.05 -0.40 -0.90
N HIS A 159 3.09 0.41 -1.05
CA HIS A 159 4.10 0.56 -0.01
C HIS A 159 3.47 1.23 1.21
N HIS A 160 3.61 0.64 2.41
CA HIS A 160 2.89 1.10 3.60
C HIS A 160 3.29 2.51 4.05
N SER A 161 4.51 2.94 3.74
CA SER A 161 4.92 4.34 3.98
C SER A 161 4.26 5.35 3.03
N ALA A 162 3.63 4.91 1.94
CA ALA A 162 2.92 5.80 1.03
C ALA A 162 1.42 5.88 1.33
N SER A 163 0.85 4.88 2.01
CA SER A 163 -0.57 4.89 2.37
C SER A 163 -0.90 3.88 3.46
N ASP A 164 -1.94 4.16 4.22
CA ASP A 164 -2.57 3.17 5.08
C ASP A 164 -3.59 2.32 4.32
N THR A 165 -4.21 1.36 5.00
CA THR A 165 -5.20 0.47 4.41
C THR A 165 -6.46 1.22 3.91
N VAL A 166 -6.84 2.32 4.54
CA VAL A 166 -8.01 3.10 4.12
C VAL A 166 -7.70 3.83 2.81
N GLY A 167 -6.57 4.53 2.74
CA GLY A 167 -6.08 5.19 1.54
C GLY A 167 -5.90 4.20 0.39
N TYR A 168 -5.36 3.01 0.66
CA TYR A 168 -5.28 1.92 -0.32
C TYR A 168 -6.64 1.58 -0.94
N TYR A 169 -7.68 1.34 -0.14
CA TYR A 169 -9.00 1.01 -0.68
C TYR A 169 -9.60 2.16 -1.49
N HIS A 170 -9.34 3.42 -1.11
CA HIS A 170 -9.73 4.57 -1.93
C HIS A 170 -9.01 4.57 -3.29
N ILE A 171 -7.71 4.28 -3.32
CA ILE A 171 -6.92 4.19 -4.56
C ILE A 171 -7.48 3.09 -5.48
N VAL A 172 -7.76 1.90 -4.94
CA VAL A 172 -8.36 0.79 -5.71
C VAL A 172 -9.74 1.18 -6.25
N ARG A 173 -10.57 1.87 -5.46
CA ARG A 173 -11.88 2.37 -5.91
C ARG A 173 -11.75 3.39 -7.03
N MET A 174 -10.76 4.28 -6.96
CA MET A 174 -10.49 5.26 -8.01
C MET A 174 -9.99 4.60 -9.28
N TRP A 175 -9.12 3.60 -9.17
CA TRP A 175 -8.69 2.79 -10.32
C TRP A 175 -9.89 2.13 -11.02
N ALA A 176 -10.77 1.50 -10.25
CA ALA A 176 -11.99 0.90 -10.79
C ALA A 176 -12.90 1.95 -11.46
N ALA A 177 -13.01 3.15 -10.89
CA ALA A 177 -13.77 4.24 -11.47
C ALA A 177 -13.16 4.75 -12.80
N GLN A 178 -11.83 4.78 -12.93
CA GLN A 178 -11.15 5.08 -14.19
C GLN A 178 -11.45 4.03 -15.26
N CYS A 179 -11.38 2.74 -14.93
CA CYS A 179 -11.76 1.66 -15.84
C CYS A 179 -13.24 1.79 -16.28
N ALA A 180 -14.15 2.10 -15.34
CA ALA A 180 -15.56 2.29 -15.65
C ALA A 180 -15.82 3.51 -16.54
N ALA A 181 -15.08 4.60 -16.36
CA ALA A 181 -15.16 5.78 -17.20
C ALA A 181 -14.71 5.45 -18.64
N LEU A 182 -13.60 4.76 -18.80
CA LEU A 182 -13.07 4.32 -20.10
C LEU A 182 -14.08 3.44 -20.87
N GLN A 183 -14.71 2.49 -20.18
CA GLN A 183 -15.74 1.63 -20.79
C GLN A 183 -16.97 2.41 -21.29
N LYS A 184 -17.34 3.50 -20.61
CA LYS A 184 -18.52 4.31 -20.92
C LYS A 184 -18.21 5.48 -21.86
N GLY A 185 -16.94 5.70 -22.22
CA GLY A 185 -16.51 6.93 -22.91
C GLY A 185 -16.75 8.19 -22.05
N GLY A 186 -16.79 8.04 -20.73
CA GLY A 186 -17.05 9.12 -19.79
C GLY A 186 -15.81 9.95 -19.47
N GLY A 187 -16.02 11.13 -18.88
CA GLY A 187 -14.95 11.94 -18.30
C GLY A 187 -14.32 11.29 -17.06
N PRO A 188 -13.20 11.84 -16.56
CA PRO A 188 -12.53 11.32 -15.38
C PRO A 188 -13.49 11.31 -14.17
N PRO A 189 -13.47 10.25 -13.35
CA PRO A 189 -14.31 10.14 -12.16
C PRO A 189 -14.00 11.23 -11.13
N GLU A 190 -14.90 11.38 -10.15
CA GLU A 190 -14.76 12.32 -9.05
C GLU A 190 -13.37 12.21 -8.38
N THR A 191 -12.70 13.35 -8.24
CA THR A 191 -11.40 13.46 -7.60
C THR A 191 -11.57 13.62 -6.09
N PHE A 192 -10.50 13.34 -5.35
CA PHE A 192 -10.36 13.85 -4.00
C PHE A 192 -10.63 15.37 -3.94
N VAL A 193 -11.13 15.83 -2.79
CA VAL A 193 -11.16 17.26 -2.50
C VAL A 193 -9.71 17.75 -2.55
N SER A 194 -9.47 18.85 -3.26
CA SER A 194 -8.12 19.40 -3.42
C SER A 194 -7.36 19.46 -2.10
N GLY A 195 -6.19 18.83 -2.04
CA GLY A 195 -5.31 18.78 -0.87
C GLY A 195 -5.59 17.63 0.11
N SER A 196 -6.64 16.82 -0.07
CA SER A 196 -6.89 15.66 0.81
C SER A 196 -5.94 14.48 0.55
N ASP A 197 -5.16 14.54 -0.53
CA ASP A 197 -4.09 13.61 -0.89
C ASP A 197 -2.70 14.07 -0.41
N SER A 198 -2.62 15.18 0.32
CA SER A 198 -1.37 15.69 0.88
C SER A 198 -0.92 14.86 2.08
N HIS A 199 0.28 14.26 1.98
CA HIS A 199 0.95 13.61 3.11
C HIS A 199 1.21 14.57 4.29
N ALA A 200 1.25 15.88 4.05
CA ALA A 200 1.45 16.86 5.11
C ALA A 200 0.18 17.15 5.90
N LEU A 201 -1.02 16.79 5.39
CA LEU A 201 -2.29 17.24 5.95
C LEU A 201 -2.47 16.87 7.42
N LEU A 202 -2.19 15.62 7.81
CA LEU A 202 -2.30 15.21 9.22
C LEU A 202 -1.30 15.93 10.11
N HIS A 203 -0.09 16.18 9.61
CA HIS A 203 0.91 16.95 10.33
C HIS A 203 0.47 18.41 10.50
N GLU A 204 -0.09 19.02 9.46
CA GLU A 204 -0.61 20.39 9.47
C GLU A 204 -1.81 20.53 10.42
N ILE A 205 -2.78 19.62 10.34
CA ILE A 205 -3.93 19.55 11.26
C ILE A 205 -3.43 19.41 12.70
N ARG A 206 -2.51 18.47 12.96
CA ARG A 206 -1.92 18.28 14.29
C ARG A 206 -1.20 19.54 14.77
N THR A 207 -0.42 20.19 13.92
CA THR A 207 0.30 21.44 14.26
C THR A 207 -0.68 22.57 14.59
N ARG A 208 -1.85 22.60 13.92
CA ARG A 208 -2.88 23.62 14.12
C ARG A 208 -3.76 23.35 15.33
N GLU A 209 -4.11 22.09 15.57
CA GLU A 209 -5.20 21.70 16.48
C GLU A 209 -4.73 21.03 17.77
N ALA A 210 -3.53 20.45 17.79
CA ALA A 210 -2.97 19.89 19.01
C ALA A 210 -2.13 20.95 19.72
N PRO A 211 -2.47 21.34 20.97
CA PRO A 211 -1.50 22.04 21.80
C PRO A 211 -0.24 21.15 21.91
N GLU A 212 0.96 21.75 21.94
CA GLU A 212 2.19 21.04 22.27
C GLU A 212 2.07 20.46 23.68
N LEU A 213 1.45 19.29 23.81
CA LEU A 213 1.51 18.49 25.01
C LEU A 213 2.90 17.86 24.98
N SER A 214 3.77 18.29 25.90
CA SER A 214 5.01 17.55 26.13
C SER A 214 4.64 16.11 26.47
N ALA A 215 5.53 15.15 26.20
CA ALA A 215 5.29 13.76 26.59
C ALA A 215 5.00 13.63 28.10
N ASP A 216 5.49 14.59 28.91
CA ASP A 216 5.24 14.68 30.35
C ASP A 216 3.84 15.18 30.71
N ALA A 217 3.16 15.85 29.78
CA ALA A 217 1.79 16.33 29.93
C ALA A 217 0.75 15.26 29.56
N ILE A 218 1.17 14.12 28.98
CA ILE A 218 0.29 12.99 28.68
C ILE A 218 0.06 12.19 29.97
N ASP A 219 -1.20 11.97 30.32
CA ASP A 219 -1.58 11.15 31.48
C ASP A 219 -0.89 9.77 31.40
N PRO A 220 -0.11 9.37 32.44
CA PRO A 220 0.50 8.05 32.53
C PRO A 220 -0.43 6.87 32.21
N GLU A 221 -1.72 6.97 32.54
CA GLU A 221 -2.70 5.92 32.21
C GLU A 221 -2.93 5.80 30.69
N THR A 222 -2.80 6.88 29.94
CA THR A 222 -2.92 6.85 28.46
C THR A 222 -1.82 6.00 27.84
N TRP A 223 -0.60 6.07 28.36
CA TRP A 223 0.50 5.20 27.93
C TRP A 223 0.22 3.73 28.26
N ARG A 224 -0.33 3.46 29.45
CA ARG A 224 -0.69 2.09 29.87
C ARG A 224 -1.75 1.45 28.97
N LEU A 225 -2.69 2.24 28.46
CA LEU A 225 -3.72 1.76 27.50
C LEU A 225 -3.12 1.21 26.20
N VAL A 226 -1.96 1.72 25.77
CA VAL A 226 -1.22 1.23 24.59
C VAL A 226 -0.10 0.26 24.96
N GLY A 227 -0.06 -0.21 26.21
CA GLY A 227 0.93 -1.19 26.69
C GLY A 227 2.34 -0.61 26.87
N LEU A 228 2.47 0.70 27.04
CA LEU A 228 3.75 1.38 27.29
C LEU A 228 3.77 1.92 28.73
N ASP A 229 4.80 1.65 29.53
CA ASP A 229 4.99 2.36 30.80
C ASP A 229 5.79 3.65 30.54
N PRO A 230 5.33 4.83 31.02
CA PRO A 230 6.11 6.07 30.91
C PRO A 230 7.51 5.98 31.53
N LYS A 231 7.77 5.05 32.47
CA LYS A 231 9.10 4.79 33.04
C LYS A 231 10.04 4.14 32.02
N ASP A 232 9.53 3.20 31.25
CA ASP A 232 10.28 2.52 30.19
C ASP A 232 10.74 3.52 29.12
N MET A 233 9.90 4.50 28.79
CA MET A 233 10.22 5.55 27.80
C MET A 233 11.32 6.53 28.24
N ARG A 234 11.70 6.55 29.52
CA ARG A 234 12.72 7.45 30.09
C ARG A 234 14.08 6.79 30.27
N ASP A 235 14.17 5.47 30.10
CA ASP A 235 15.42 4.75 30.25
C ASP A 235 16.27 4.89 28.98
N GLU A 236 17.49 5.43 29.12
CA GLU A 236 18.49 5.50 28.04
C GLU A 236 18.77 4.13 27.39
N GLN A 237 18.46 3.04 28.11
CA GLN A 237 18.57 1.68 27.61
C GLN A 237 17.52 1.32 26.55
N ILE A 238 16.33 1.92 26.57
CA ILE A 238 15.32 1.72 25.52
C ILE A 238 15.72 2.45 24.24
N LEU A 239 16.31 3.64 24.36
CA LEU A 239 16.95 4.33 23.23
C LEU A 239 18.14 3.53 22.66
N ALA A 240 18.88 2.81 23.49
CA ALA A 240 19.92 1.88 23.05
C ALA A 240 19.33 0.63 22.38
N TYR A 241 18.19 0.11 22.85
CA TYR A 241 17.48 -1.02 22.25
C TYR A 241 16.92 -0.66 20.86
N PHE A 242 16.34 0.54 20.69
CA PHE A 242 15.93 1.07 19.38
C PHE A 242 17.11 1.52 18.47
N LYS A 243 18.30 1.73 19.04
CA LYS A 243 19.54 1.97 18.26
C LYS A 243 20.21 0.68 17.81
N LEU A 244 20.16 -0.39 18.62
CA LEU A 244 20.75 -1.70 18.35
C LEU A 244 19.83 -2.56 17.47
N ALA A 245 18.53 -2.53 17.74
CA ALA A 245 17.52 -3.08 16.87
C ALA A 245 17.15 -1.98 15.87
N GLY A 246 17.62 -2.07 14.62
CA GLY A 246 17.18 -1.19 13.54
C GLY A 246 15.72 -1.44 13.14
N THR A 247 14.81 -1.40 14.11
CA THR A 247 13.46 -1.96 14.06
C THR A 247 12.40 -0.87 14.06
N SER A 248 11.56 -0.95 13.03
CA SER A 248 10.17 -0.50 13.03
C SER A 248 9.49 -0.81 14.36
N ILE A 249 8.58 0.07 14.77
CA ILE A 249 7.59 -0.24 15.80
C ILE A 249 6.68 -1.33 15.23
N HIS A 250 6.98 -2.59 15.53
CA HIS A 250 6.02 -3.68 15.36
C HIS A 250 4.89 -3.44 16.35
N HIS A 251 3.73 -3.00 15.84
CA HIS A 251 2.51 -3.09 16.60
C HIS A 251 2.18 -4.57 16.82
N GLY A 252 2.19 -4.99 18.10
CA GLY A 252 1.38 -6.11 18.57
C GLY A 252 1.97 -7.51 18.45
N HIS A 253 3.15 -7.77 19.00
CA HIS A 253 3.43 -9.10 19.57
C HIS A 253 2.85 -9.11 20.99
N ALA A 254 1.56 -9.44 21.10
CA ALA A 254 1.03 -9.96 22.36
C ALA A 254 1.86 -11.22 22.69
N THR A 255 2.54 -11.21 23.82
CA THR A 255 3.26 -12.33 24.38
C THR A 255 2.27 -13.44 24.76
N CYS A 256 1.79 -14.20 23.77
CA CYS A 256 1.26 -15.53 24.01
C CYS A 256 2.44 -16.42 24.40
N ARG A 257 2.59 -16.66 25.72
CA ARG A 257 3.38 -17.79 26.21
C ARG A 257 2.88 -19.04 25.48
N MET A 258 3.82 -19.76 24.87
CA MET A 258 3.59 -21.05 24.24
C MET A 258 2.87 -22.00 25.20
N GLY A 259 1.58 -22.21 24.94
CA GLY A 259 0.87 -23.45 25.25
C GLY A 259 0.78 -24.23 23.95
N THR A 260 1.23 -25.47 23.99
CA THR A 260 1.16 -26.45 22.90
C THR A 260 -0.22 -26.53 22.25
N SER A 261 -0.21 -26.77 20.92
CA SER A 261 -1.31 -27.13 20.00
C SER A 261 -2.04 -25.99 19.27
N GLY A 262 -1.96 -26.02 17.93
CA GLY A 262 -3.07 -25.82 16.99
C GLY A 262 -3.59 -24.40 16.77
N ASP A 263 -3.53 -23.97 15.51
CA ASP A 263 -4.44 -23.02 14.85
C ASP A 263 -4.33 -21.52 15.17
N CYS A 264 -3.69 -20.78 14.26
CA CYS A 264 -3.94 -19.34 14.08
C CYS A 264 -4.43 -19.09 12.64
N VAL A 265 -5.76 -18.99 12.50
CA VAL A 265 -6.45 -18.50 11.30
C VAL A 265 -6.92 -17.09 11.61
N LEU A 266 -6.43 -16.08 10.88
CA LEU A 266 -6.98 -14.72 10.96
C LEU A 266 -8.05 -14.56 9.88
N LEU A 267 -9.30 -14.78 10.29
CA LEU A 267 -10.51 -14.69 9.48
C LEU A 267 -11.15 -13.32 9.71
N MET A 268 -11.12 -12.43 8.73
CA MET A 268 -11.99 -11.24 8.69
C MET A 268 -12.78 -11.20 7.39
N LEU A 269 -13.85 -12.01 7.36
CA LEU A 269 -15.00 -11.78 6.52
C LEU A 269 -16.24 -11.85 7.42
N ARG A 270 -16.89 -10.71 7.67
CA ARG A 270 -18.31 -10.71 8.05
C ARG A 270 -19.13 -10.26 6.84
N PRO A 271 -20.15 -11.02 6.44
CA PRO A 271 -21.06 -10.63 5.37
C PRO A 271 -22.07 -9.60 5.89
N PHE A 272 -22.32 -8.57 5.08
CA PHE A 272 -23.53 -7.77 5.19
C PHE A 272 -24.70 -8.58 4.59
N ARG A 273 -25.67 -8.93 5.45
CA ARG A 273 -27.10 -9.11 5.15
C ARG A 273 -27.82 -8.41 6.31
N SER A 274 -28.88 -7.63 6.15
CA SER A 274 -29.94 -7.55 5.14
C SER A 274 -30.24 -6.10 4.75
#